data_AF-A0A7X7LSY4-F1
#
_entry.id   AF-A0A7X7LSY4-F1
#
_cell.length_a   1.000
_cell.length_b   1.000
_cell.length_c   1.000
_cell.angle_alpha   90.00
_cell.angle_beta   90.00
_cell.angle_gamma   90.00
#
_symmetry.space_group_name_H-M   'P 1'
#
loop_
_entity.id
_entity.type
_entity.pdbx_description
1 polymer ?
#
loop_
_entity_poly.entity_id
_entity_poly.type
_entity_poly.pdbx_seq_one_letter_code
_entity_poly.pdbx_strand_id
1 'polypeptide(L)' 'MNWLDWLLLGVAVLLITLVMIQESKDDVKNTFSGEKSELFKNQKQRGPELVMARVTMGMGVLFGVLALLAIIF' A
#
# COMPACT_ATOMS: atom_id res chain seq x y z
N MET A 1 26.65 -2.18 -10.55
CA MET A 1 25.59 -1.19 -10.27
C MET A 1 25.18 -0.57 -11.59
N ASN A 2 24.27 -1.24 -12.28
CA ASN A 2 23.68 -0.77 -13.52
C ASN A 2 22.73 0.39 -13.21
N TRP A 3 22.36 1.17 -14.23
CA TRP A 3 21.39 2.26 -14.09
C TRP A 3 20.00 1.77 -13.63
N LEU A 4 19.67 0.49 -13.90
CA LEU A 4 18.49 -0.19 -13.38
C LEU A 4 18.50 -0.30 -11.85
N ASP A 5 19.64 -0.59 -11.24
CA ASP A 5 19.76 -0.75 -9.78
C ASP A 5 19.47 0.57 -9.06
N TRP A 6 19.97 1.68 -9.61
CA TRP A 6 19.71 3.03 -9.10
C TRP A 6 18.22 3.41 -9.22
N LEU A 7 17.59 3.06 -10.35
CA LEU A 7 16.17 3.32 -10.57
C LEU A 7 15.31 2.48 -9.63
N LEU A 8 15.68 1.21 -9.42
CA LEU A 8 14.99 0.30 -8.50
C LEU A 8 15.07 0.80 -7.05
N LEU A 9 16.24 1.25 -6.60
CA LEU A 9 16.38 1.85 -5.27
C LEU A 9 15.48 3.07 -5.07
N GLY A 10 15.40 3.95 -6.07
CA GLY A 10 14.50 5.11 -6.03
C GLY A 10 13.02 4.71 -5.91
N VAL A 11 12.58 3.75 -6.73
CA VAL A 11 11.21 3.23 -6.69
C VAL A 11 10.91 2.54 -5.36
N ALA A 12 11.86 1.78 -4.80
CA ALA A 12 11.72 1.11 -3.51
C ALA A 12 11.45 2.10 -2.37
N VAL A 13 12.25 3.17 -2.29
CA VAL A 13 12.10 4.20 -1.25
C VAL A 13 10.75 4.89 -1.36
N LEU A 14 10.32 5.26 -2.57
CA LEU A 14 9.00 5.86 -2.81
C LEU A 14 7.85 4.94 -2.39
N LEU A 15 7.96 3.64 -2.67
CA LEU A 15 6.96 2.64 -2.29
C LEU A 15 6.83 2.53 -0.77
N ILE A 16 7.96 2.45 -0.06
CA ILE A 16 7.98 2.36 1.41
C ILE A 16 7.32 3.60 2.01
N THR A 17 7.68 4.80 1.53
CA THR A 17 7.07 6.05 2.01
C THR A 17 5.56 6.08 1.79
N LEU A 18 5.07 5.61 0.62
CA LEU A 18 3.63 5.55 0.37
C LEU A 18 2.91 4.56 1.28
N VAL A 19 3.47 3.36 1.47
CA VAL A 19 2.86 2.32 2.33
C VAL A 19 2.76 2.81 3.77
N MET A 20 3.81 3.45 4.30
CA MET A 20 3.80 4.00 5.67
C MET A 20 2.69 5.03 5.89
N ILE A 21 2.37 5.86 4.88
CA ILE A 21 1.29 6.85 4.99
C ILE A 21 -0.09 6.19 5.02
N GLN A 22 -0.24 4.99 4.44
CA GLN A 22 -1.52 4.28 4.40
C GLN A 22 -1.92 3.58 5.69
N GLU A 23 -0.98 3.24 6.59
CA GLU A 23 -1.28 2.59 7.88
C GLU A 23 -1.94 3.52 8.92
N SER A 24 -2.13 4.81 8.61
CA SER A 24 -2.54 5.83 9.60
C SER A 24 -4.03 5.81 9.99
N LYS A 25 -4.82 4.81 9.56
CA LYS A 25 -6.29 4.83 9.73
C LYS A 25 -6.88 3.49 10.13
N ASP A 26 -6.36 2.87 11.18
CA ASP A 26 -7.15 1.91 11.95
C ASP A 26 -7.78 2.60 13.16
N ASP A 27 -9.10 2.72 13.09
CA ASP A 27 -9.97 3.39 14.06
C ASP A 27 -10.01 2.58 15.37
N VAL A 28 -9.01 2.76 16.23
CA VAL A 28 -8.87 2.13 17.57
C VAL A 28 -10.10 2.36 18.45
N LYS A 29 -10.98 3.32 18.12
CA LYS A 29 -12.22 3.62 18.84
C LYS A 29 -13.35 2.61 18.64
N ASN A 30 -13.29 1.77 17.61
CA ASN A 30 -14.40 0.87 17.24
C ASN A 30 -14.29 -0.55 17.84
N THR A 31 -13.33 -0.79 18.74
CA THR A 31 -13.06 -2.09 19.37
C THR A 31 -13.56 -2.17 20.82
N PHE A 32 -13.99 -1.05 21.42
CA PHE A 32 -14.43 -1.02 22.83
C PHE A 32 -15.96 -1.01 23.04
N SER A 33 -16.78 -0.82 22.00
CA SER A 33 -18.25 -0.90 22.12
C SER A 33 -18.76 -2.26 21.65
N GLY A 34 -18.70 -3.24 22.55
CA GLY A 34 -19.45 -4.49 22.40
C GLY A 34 -20.94 -4.22 22.20
N GLU A 35 -21.61 -5.18 21.54
CA GLU A 35 -23.04 -5.24 21.21
C GLU A 35 -23.49 -4.53 19.90
N LYS A 36 -23.62 -5.34 18.84
CA LYS A 36 -24.58 -5.18 17.71
C LYS A 36 -24.27 -4.24 16.53
N SER A 37 -23.01 -3.95 16.21
CA SER A 37 -22.68 -3.20 14.97
C SER A 37 -21.60 -3.83 14.07
N GLU A 38 -21.46 -5.15 14.08
CA GLU A 38 -20.47 -5.85 13.23
C GLU A 38 -20.95 -6.09 11.79
N LEU A 39 -22.27 -6.16 11.55
CA LEU A 39 -22.84 -6.45 10.22
C LEU A 39 -22.91 -5.24 9.26
N PHE A 40 -22.55 -4.04 9.74
CA PHE A 40 -22.38 -2.84 8.91
C PHE A 40 -20.93 -2.31 8.92
N LYS A 41 -19.98 -3.05 9.52
CA LYS A 41 -18.57 -2.66 9.64
C LYS A 41 -17.78 -2.85 8.34
N ASN A 42 -18.28 -3.68 7.42
CA ASN A 42 -17.91 -3.62 6.01
C ASN A 42 -18.54 -2.38 5.36
N GLN A 43 -18.29 -1.19 5.92
CA GLN A 43 -18.47 0.03 5.15
C GLN A 43 -17.43 -0.05 4.04
N LYS A 44 -17.91 -0.39 2.83
CA LYS A 44 -17.19 -0.29 1.56
C LYS A 44 -16.18 0.85 1.67
N GLN A 45 -14.88 0.55 1.56
CA GLN A 45 -13.85 1.58 1.45
C GLN A 45 -14.29 2.54 0.33
N ARG A 46 -14.83 3.70 0.72
CA ARG A 46 -15.45 4.66 -0.20
C ARG A 46 -14.63 5.94 -0.09
N GLY A 47 -14.09 6.35 -1.24
CA GLY A 47 -13.36 7.61 -1.37
C GLY A 47 -11.86 7.42 -1.65
N PRO A 48 -11.02 8.38 -1.24
CA PRO A 48 -9.61 8.46 -1.60
C PRO A 48 -8.74 7.32 -1.04
N GLU A 49 -9.18 6.64 0.02
CA GLU A 49 -8.51 5.45 0.57
C GLU A 49 -8.48 4.26 -0.39
N LEU A 50 -9.59 4.00 -1.11
CA LEU A 50 -9.63 2.92 -2.10
C LEU A 50 -8.67 3.20 -3.28
N VAL A 51 -8.52 4.47 -3.63
CA VAL A 51 -7.59 4.90 -4.68
C VAL A 51 -6.15 4.78 -4.21
N MET A 52 -5.82 5.23 -3.00
CA MET A 52 -4.48 5.06 -2.41
C MET A 52 -4.10 3.58 -2.31
N ALA A 53 -4.98 2.71 -1.82
CA ALA A 53 -4.72 1.28 -1.73
C ALA A 53 -4.47 0.64 -3.11
N ARG A 54 -5.25 1.02 -4.13
CA ARG A 54 -5.06 0.53 -5.51
C ARG A 54 -3.77 1.05 -6.16
N VAL A 55 -3.44 2.32 -5.94
CA VAL A 55 -2.19 2.91 -6.46
C VAL A 55 -0.98 2.21 -5.84
N THR A 56 -1.04 1.90 -4.54
CA THR A 56 0.03 1.19 -3.83
C THR A 56 0.15 -0.25 -4.26
N MET A 57 -0.98 -0.93 -4.48
CA MET A 57 -0.99 -2.26 -5.09
C MET A 57 -0.35 -2.22 -6.49
N GLY A 58 -0.70 -1.23 -7.31
CA GLY A 58 -0.09 -1.04 -8.64
C GLY A 58 1.40 -0.75 -8.58
N MET A 59 1.84 0.11 -7.66
CA MET A 59 3.25 0.41 -7.43
C MET A 59 4.01 -0.81 -6.90
N GLY A 60 3.41 -1.60 -6.01
CA GLY A 60 3.95 -2.86 -5.51
C GLY A 60 4.23 -3.86 -6.63
N VAL A 61 3.25 -4.04 -7.53
CA VAL A 61 3.40 -4.91 -8.71
C VAL A 61 4.48 -4.34 -9.64
N LEU A 62 4.48 -3.04 -9.91
CA LEU A 62 5.50 -2.39 -10.75
C LEU A 62 6.91 -2.61 -10.18
N PHE A 63 7.09 -2.43 -8.87
CA PHE A 63 8.34 -2.69 -8.19
C PHE A 63 8.76 -4.15 -8.29
N GLY A 64 7.84 -5.10 -8.11
CA GLY A 64 8.12 -6.53 -8.29
C GLY A 64 8.60 -6.85 -9.71
N VAL A 65 7.96 -6.29 -10.74
CA VAL A 65 8.36 -6.47 -12.14
C VAL A 65 9.74 -5.85 -12.41
N LEU A 66 9.98 -4.63 -11.93
CA LEU A 66 11.29 -3.96 -12.06
C LEU A 66 12.40 -4.73 -11.34
N ALA A 67 12.11 -5.32 -10.18
CA ALA A 67 13.04 -6.17 -9.44
C ALA A 67 13.40 -7.45 -10.21
N LEU A 68 12.42 -8.11 -10.83
CA LEU A 68 12.69 -9.26 -11.68
C LEU A 68 13.54 -8.89 -12.90
N LEU A 69 13.27 -7.73 -13.51
CA LEU A 69 14.09 -7.24 -14.64
C LEU A 69 15.53 -6.91 -14.20
N ALA A 70 15.72 -6.25 -13.05
CA ALA A 70 17.05 -5.94 -12.54
C ALA A 70 17.87 -7.18 -12.14
N ILE A 71 17.20 -8.29 -11.78
CA ILE A 71 17.90 -9.57 -11.52
C ILE A 71 18.37 -10.24 -12.82
N ILE A 72 17.61 -10.07 -13.90
CA ILE A 72 17.88 -10.72 -15.19
C ILE A 72 18.94 -9.96 -16.02
N PHE A 73 19.02 -8.63 -15.88
CA PHE A 73 19.90 -7.72 -16.64
C PHE A 73 21.08 -7.19 -15.82
#